data_AF-A0A941UMQ9-F1
#
_entry.id   AF-A0A941UMQ9-F1
#
_cell.length_a   1.000
_cell.length_b   1.000
_cell.length_c   1.000
_cell.angle_alpha   90.00
_cell.angle_beta   90.00
_cell.angle_gamma   90.00
#
_symmetry.space_group_name_H-M   'P 1'
#
loop_
_entity.id
_entity.type
_entity.pdbx_description
1 polymer ?
#
loop_
_entity_poly.entity_id
_entity_poly.type
_entity_poly.pdbx_seq_one_letter_code
_entity_poly.pdbx_strand_id
1 'polypeptide(L)' 'MQNISINQAEAYSQEAFHCGACNRDFPARVVTWVDVSRTPQVKRQLLRWEFNIVQCPNCGFRNFS' A
#
# COMPACT_ATOMS: atom_id res chain seq x y z
N MET A 1 -7.73 -16.44 18.91
CA MET A 1 -6.25 -16.52 19.01
C MET A 1 -5.70 -16.17 17.64
N GLN A 2 -5.21 -14.94 17.45
CA GLN A 2 -4.61 -14.52 16.18
C GLN A 2 -3.17 -15.05 16.15
N ASN A 3 -2.87 -15.94 15.21
CA ASN A 3 -1.51 -16.42 14.93
C ASN A 3 -0.70 -15.25 14.34
N ILE A 4 -0.12 -14.42 15.21
CA ILE A 4 0.84 -13.41 14.82
C ILE A 4 2.12 -14.16 14.45
N SER A 5 2.32 -14.38 13.15
CA SER A 5 3.58 -14.89 12.64
C SER A 5 4.66 -13.84 12.92
N ILE A 6 5.55 -14.13 13.87
CA ILE A 6 6.59 -13.22 14.43
C ILE A 6 7.61 -12.75 13.36
N ASN A 7 7.49 -13.26 12.13
CA ASN A 7 8.33 -12.96 10.97
C ASN A 7 7.72 -11.98 9.96
N GLN A 8 6.51 -11.48 10.18
CA GLN A 8 5.95 -10.45 9.29
C GLN A 8 6.44 -9.07 9.76
N ALA A 9 7.16 -8.35 8.89
CA ALA A 9 7.63 -6.98 9.15
C ALA A 9 6.61 -5.91 8.70
N GLU A 10 5.45 -6.34 8.20
CA GLU A 10 4.34 -5.50 7.74
C GLU A 10 3.03 -6.30 7.71
N ALA A 11 1.89 -5.61 7.72
CA ALA A 11 0.60 -6.18 7.29
C ALA A 11 -0.15 -5.22 6.37
N TYR A 12 -1.06 -5.79 5.59
CA TYR A 12 -1.82 -5.08 4.57
C TYR A 12 -3.31 -5.40 4.63
N SER A 13 -4.13 -4.43 4.25
CA SER A 13 -5.53 -4.61 3.88
C SER A 13 -5.64 -4.69 2.35
N GLN A 14 -6.63 -5.44 1.87
CA GLN A 14 -7.04 -5.39 0.47
C GLN A 14 -8.22 -4.41 0.38
N GLU A 15 -8.04 -3.32 -0.33
CA GLU A 15 -9.05 -2.26 -0.46
C GLU A 15 -9.47 -2.08 -1.92
N ALA A 16 -10.69 -1.60 -2.12
CA ALA A 16 -11.24 -1.26 -3.42
C ALA A 16 -11.09 0.25 -3.65
N PHE A 17 -10.45 0.63 -4.75
CA PHE A 17 -10.24 2.02 -5.13
C PHE A 17 -11.04 2.34 -6.39
N HIS A 18 -11.69 3.50 -6.39
CA HIS A 18 -12.28 4.07 -7.60
C HIS A 18 -11.25 4.98 -8.29
N CYS A 19 -10.96 4.75 -9.58
CA CYS A 19 -10.09 5.63 -10.35
C CYS A 19 -10.90 6.78 -10.98
N GLY A 20 -10.76 8.00 -10.46
CA GLY A 20 -11.43 9.19 -11.03
C GLY A 20 -10.98 9.61 -12.44
N ALA A 21 -9.92 9.00 -13.00
CA ALA A 21 -9.44 9.31 -14.35
C ALA A 21 -10.03 8.41 -15.45
N CYS A 22 -10.27 7.12 -15.16
CA CYS A 22 -10.85 6.18 -16.11
C CYS A 22 -12.17 5.56 -15.64
N ASN A 23 -12.69 6.00 -14.50
CA ASN A 23 -13.94 5.57 -13.86
C ASN A 23 -14.03 4.04 -13.68
N ARG A 24 -12.90 3.39 -13.41
CA ARG A 24 -12.84 1.96 -13.11
C ARG A 24 -12.45 1.74 -11.67
N ASP A 25 -13.14 0.79 -11.05
CA ASP A 25 -12.76 0.28 -9.75
C ASP A 25 -11.63 -0.74 -9.90
N PHE A 26 -10.73 -0.78 -8.93
CA PHE A 26 -9.66 -1.76 -8.89
C PHE A 26 -9.24 -2.09 -7.45
N PRO A 27 -8.85 -3.34 -7.18
CA PRO A 27 -8.31 -3.74 -5.90
C PRO A 27 -6.85 -3.29 -5.77
N ALA A 28 -6.46 -2.73 -4.61
CA ALA A 28 -5.06 -2.48 -4.28
C ALA A 28 -4.76 -2.86 -2.82
N ARG A 29 -3.51 -3.25 -2.57
CA ARG A 29 -3.02 -3.53 -1.21
C ARG A 29 -2.59 -2.24 -0.55
N VAL A 30 -3.09 -1.99 0.64
CA VAL A 30 -2.70 -0.84 1.48
C VAL A 30 -1.95 -1.39 2.68
N VAL A 31 -0.70 -0.94 2.88
CA VAL A 31 0.05 -1.34 4.06
C VAL A 31 -0.53 -0.61 5.26
N THR A 32 -1.03 -1.37 6.24
CA THR A 32 -1.72 -0.85 7.43
C THR A 32 -0.77 -0.62 8.59
N TRP A 33 0.28 -1.43 8.69
CA TRP A 33 1.39 -1.21 9.61
C TRP A 33 2.66 -1.84 9.05
N VAL A 34 3.81 -1.25 9.40
CA VAL A 34 5.14 -1.70 8.98
C VAL A 34 6.17 -1.36 10.04
N ASP A 35 7.03 -2.31 10.36
CA ASP A 35 8.23 -2.06 11.16
C ASP A 35 9.34 -1.52 10.25
N VAL A 36 9.48 -0.20 10.22
CA VAL A 36 10.49 0.49 9.39
C VAL A 36 11.93 0.18 9.79
N SER A 37 12.17 -0.33 11.00
CA SER A 37 13.51 -0.73 11.44
C SER A 37 13.97 -2.03 10.76
N ARG A 38 13.00 -2.88 10.39
CA ARG A 38 13.22 -4.16 9.71
C ARG A 38 13.00 -4.10 8.20
N THR A 39 12.44 -3.00 7.70
CA THR A 39 12.10 -2.81 6.27
C THR A 39 12.69 -1.51 5.70
N PRO A 40 14.00 -1.47 5.40
CA PRO A 40 14.69 -0.25 4.93
C PRO A 40 14.13 0.33 3.63
N GLN A 41 13.59 -0.50 2.73
CA GLN A 41 12.94 0.01 1.51
C GLN A 41 11.71 0.87 1.82
N VAL A 42 10.89 0.46 2.79
CA VAL A 42 9.69 1.22 3.19
C VAL A 42 10.08 2.52 3.87
N LYS A 43 11.14 2.53 4.70
CA LYS A 43 11.68 3.77 5.25
C LYS A 43 12.06 4.77 4.15
N ARG A 44 12.70 4.32 3.07
CA ARG A 44 13.04 5.20 1.93
C ARG A 44 11.79 5.72 1.21
N GLN A 45 10.79 4.87 1.00
CA GLN A 45 9.53 5.27 0.38
C GLN A 45 8.79 6.30 1.25
N LEU A 46 8.71 6.09 2.56
CA LEU A 46 8.13 7.07 3.50
C LEU A 46 8.84 8.43 3.43
N LEU A 47 10.17 8.43 3.46
CA LEU A 47 10.97 9.67 3.39
C LEU A 47 10.85 10.41 2.05
N ARG A 48 10.41 9.73 1.00
CA ARG A 48 10.17 10.30 -0.34
C ARG A 48 8.70 10.62 -0.62
N TRP A 49 7.82 10.42 0.36
CA TRP A 49 6.37 10.51 0.16
C TRP A 49 5.84 9.53 -0.90
N GLU A 50 6.47 8.35 -1.02
CA GLU A 50 6.14 7.29 -1.98
C GLU A 50 5.45 6.07 -1.34
N PHE A 51 5.22 6.10 -0.03
CA PHE A 51 4.57 5.00 0.69
C PHE A 51 3.06 4.98 0.42
N ASN A 52 2.48 3.79 0.21
CA ASN A 52 1.06 3.60 -0.13
C ASN A 52 0.55 4.44 -1.32
N ILE A 53 1.43 4.82 -2.27
CA ILE A 53 0.93 5.38 -3.53
C ILE A 53 0.31 4.25 -4.35
N VAL A 54 -0.99 4.38 -4.61
CA VAL A 54 -1.76 3.43 -5.41
C VAL A 54 -1.83 3.91 -6.85
N GLN A 55 -1.43 3.05 -7.80
CA GLN A 55 -1.53 3.33 -9.23
C GLN A 55 -2.65 2.51 -9.85
N CYS A 56 -3.55 3.17 -10.59
CA CYS A 56 -4.60 2.49 -11.33
C CYS A 56 -3.96 1.60 -12.43
N PRO A 57 -4.23 0.28 -12.44
CA PRO A 57 -3.65 -0.62 -13.43
C PRO A 57 -4.21 -0.42 -14.83
N ASN A 58 -5.35 0.26 -14.97
CA ASN A 58 -6.02 0.47 -16.24
C ASN A 58 -5.47 1.68 -17.02
N CYS A 59 -5.19 2.80 -16.34
CA CYS A 59 -4.79 4.05 -17.00
C CYS A 59 -3.51 4.67 -16.45
N GLY A 60 -2.91 4.09 -15.41
CA GLY A 60 -1.68 4.57 -14.81
C GLY A 60 -1.83 5.80 -13.90
N PHE A 61 -3.05 6.33 -13.71
CA PHE A 61 -3.30 7.44 -12.79
C PHE A 61 -2.95 7.04 -11.35
N ARG A 62 -2.23 7.92 -10.64
CA ARG A 62 -1.80 7.69 -9.25
C ARG A 62 -2.76 8.39 -8.31
N ASN A 63 -3.27 7.66 -7.32
CA ASN A 63 -4.05 8.20 -6.22
C ASN A 63 -3.22 8.20 -4.94
N PHE A 64 -3.37 9.24 -4.13
CA PHE A 64 -2.74 9.37 -2.82
C PHE A 64 -3.83 9.11 -1.78
N SER A 65 -3.74 7.99 -1.06
CA SER A 65 -4.59 7.72 0.10
C SER A 65 -4.02 8.38 1.34
#